data_AF-A0A0M8YMR0-F1
#
_entry.id   AF-A0A0M8YMR0-F1
#
_cell.length_a   1.000
_cell.length_b   1.000
_cell.length_c   1.000
_cell.angle_alpha   90.00
_cell.angle_beta   90.00
_cell.angle_gamma   90.00
#
_symmetry.space_group_name_H-M   'P 1'
#
loop_
_entity.id
_entity.type
_entity.pdbx_description
1 polymer ?
#
loop_
_entity_poly.entity_id
_entity_poly.type
_entity_poly.pdbx_seq_one_letter_code
_entity_poly.pdbx_strand_id
1 'polypeptide(L)'
;MASSGGRRRLGRVDPFCLFMVLPLVLIAGILIWGGLPWVGIVVIVCGAIVVLIDSWTNRPLPFDVPEDDYDYDPPEPRRRAY
;
A
#
# COMPACT_ATOMS: atom_id res chain seq x y z
N MET A 1 -6.15 -12.77 33.20
CA MET A 1 -5.77 -13.15 31.81
C MET A 1 -6.20 -12.02 30.89
N ALA A 2 -5.31 -11.06 30.63
CA ALA A 2 -5.61 -9.95 29.74
C ALA A 2 -5.37 -10.41 28.30
N SER A 3 -6.44 -10.55 27.53
CA SER A 3 -6.37 -10.71 26.07
C SER A 3 -5.87 -9.39 25.50
N SER A 4 -4.56 -9.26 25.29
CA SER A 4 -3.97 -8.16 24.53
C SER A 4 -4.30 -8.34 23.04
N GLY A 5 -5.54 -7.99 22.68
CA GLY A 5 -6.04 -7.88 21.32
C GLY A 5 -5.41 -6.68 20.62
N GLY A 6 -4.08 -6.69 20.46
CA GLY A 6 -3.33 -5.71 19.71
C GLY A 6 -3.84 -5.70 18.28
N ARG A 7 -4.63 -4.68 17.93
CA ARG A 7 -5.21 -4.47 16.61
C ARG A 7 -4.08 -4.46 15.58
N ARG A 8 -3.86 -5.61 14.95
CA ARG A 8 -3.07 -5.73 13.72
C ARG A 8 -3.87 -5.05 12.61
N ARG A 9 -3.95 -3.72 12.62
CA ARG A 9 -4.50 -2.97 11.49
C ARG A 9 -3.55 -3.25 10.33
N LEU A 10 -4.08 -3.91 9.30
CA LEU A 10 -3.47 -3.89 7.97
C LEU A 10 -3.07 -2.44 7.67
N GLY A 11 -1.87 -2.23 7.17
CA GLY A 11 -1.39 -0.91 6.78
C GLY A 11 -2.25 -0.31 5.67
N ARG A 12 -2.00 0.96 5.34
CA ARG A 12 -2.72 1.64 4.27
C ARG A 12 -2.40 0.92 2.94
N VAL A 13 -3.40 0.54 2.16
CA VAL A 13 -3.16 -0.03 0.82
C VAL A 13 -2.59 1.08 -0.08
N ASP A 14 -1.53 0.79 -0.83
CA ASP A 14 -0.94 1.75 -1.76
C ASP A 14 -1.87 1.94 -2.99
N PRO A 15 -2.25 3.18 -3.37
CA PRO A 15 -2.98 3.45 -4.60
C PRO A 15 -2.32 2.88 -5.86
N PHE A 16 -0.98 2.77 -5.93
CA PHE A 16 -0.30 2.16 -7.08
C PHE A 16 -0.52 0.64 -7.15
N CYS A 17 -0.57 -0.04 -6.00
CA CYS A 17 -0.91 -1.45 -5.94
C CYS A 17 -2.34 -1.67 -6.47
N LEU A 18 -3.30 -0.82 -6.07
CA LEU A 18 -4.67 -0.91 -6.56
C LEU A 18 -4.77 -0.66 -8.07
N PHE A 19 -3.98 0.26 -8.62
CA PHE A 19 -3.94 0.51 -10.06
C PHE A 19 -3.53 -0.72 -10.87
N MET A 20 -2.62 -1.55 -10.32
CA MET A 20 -2.23 -2.83 -10.91
C MET A 20 -3.29 -3.94 -10.71
N VAL A 21 -3.95 -3.98 -9.56
CA VAL A 21 -4.91 -5.03 -9.22
C VAL A 21 -6.29 -4.81 -9.86
N LEU A 22 -6.71 -3.55 -10.06
CA LEU A 22 -7.96 -3.18 -10.71
C LEU A 22 -8.17 -3.84 -12.09
N PRO A 23 -7.21 -3.78 -13.05
CA PRO A 23 -7.37 -4.45 -14.34
C PRO A 23 -7.42 -5.98 -14.19
N LEU A 24 -6.72 -6.58 -13.22
CA LEU A 24 -6.82 -8.02 -12.94
C LEU A 24 -8.23 -8.41 -12.46
N VAL A 25 -8.84 -7.60 -11.60
CA VAL A 25 -10.23 -7.81 -11.15
C VAL A 25 -11.21 -7.66 -12.31
N LEU A 26 -10.99 -6.69 -13.21
CA LEU A 26 -11.81 -6.54 -14.42
C LEU A 26 -11.71 -7.79 -15.32
N ILE A 27 -10.49 -8.27 -15.58
CA ILE A 27 -10.25 -9.49 -16.36
C ILE A 27 -10.92 -10.69 -15.70
N ALA A 28 -10.83 -10.82 -14.37
CA ALA A 28 -11.51 -11.88 -13.64
C ALA A 28 -13.03 -11.83 -13.80
N GLY A 29 -13.63 -10.64 -13.76
CA GLY A 29 -15.06 -10.45 -14.01
C GLY A 29 -15.45 -10.89 -15.42
N ILE A 30 -14.65 -10.55 -16.43
CA ILE A 30 -14.85 -11.00 -17.82
C ILE A 30 -14.74 -12.52 -17.93
N LEU A 31 -13.77 -13.15 -17.26
CA LEU A 31 -13.59 -14.61 -17.26
C LEU A 31 -14.78 -15.33 -16.62
N ILE A 32 -15.30 -14.81 -15.50
CA ILE A 32 -16.49 -15.37 -14.83
C ILE A 32 -17.70 -15.23 -15.74
N TRP A 33 -17.89 -14.06 -16.35
CA TRP A 33 -18.98 -13.81 -17.30
C TRP A 33 -18.88 -14.72 -18.54
N GLY A 34 -17.67 -14.98 -19.02
CA GLY A 34 -17.38 -15.84 -20.16
C GLY A 34 -17.49 -17.35 -19.88
N GLY A 35 -17.89 -17.76 -18.67
CA GLY A 35 -18.09 -19.17 -18.32
C GLY A 35 -16.85 -19.88 -17.78
N LEU A 36 -15.80 -19.14 -17.40
CA LEU A 36 -14.60 -19.68 -16.73
C LEU A 36 -14.53 -19.21 -15.25
N PRO A 37 -15.50 -19.59 -14.40
CA PRO A 37 -15.59 -19.07 -13.04
C PRO A 37 -14.38 -19.45 -12.19
N TRP A 38 -13.87 -20.68 -12.32
CA TRP A 38 -12.71 -21.15 -11.56
C TRP A 38 -11.45 -20.35 -11.86
N VAL A 39 -11.21 -20.02 -13.14
CA VAL A 39 -10.06 -19.21 -13.53
C VAL A 39 -10.19 -17.80 -12.97
N GLY A 40 -11.36 -17.18 -13.09
CA GLY A 40 -11.61 -15.86 -12.51
C GLY A 40 -11.46 -15.83 -10.99
N ILE A 41 -11.93 -16.86 -10.28
CA ILE A 41 -11.75 -16.98 -8.81
C ILE A 41 -10.26 -17.04 -8.46
N VAL A 42 -9.47 -17.85 -9.18
CA VAL A 42 -8.01 -17.94 -8.95
C VAL A 42 -7.35 -16.57 -9.14
N VAL A 43 -7.73 -15.83 -10.19
CA VAL A 43 -7.22 -14.47 -10.43
C VAL A 43 -7.58 -13.52 -9.29
N ILE A 44 -8.82 -13.56 -8.79
CA ILE A 44 -9.26 -12.74 -7.65
C ILE A 44 -8.46 -13.08 -6.39
N VAL A 45 -8.26 -14.37 -6.10
CA VAL A 45 -7.49 -14.81 -4.94
C VAL A 45 -6.04 -14.31 -5.03
N CYS A 46 -5.40 -14.45 -6.19
CA CYS A 46 -4.05 -13.92 -6.41
C CYS A 46 -4.00 -12.40 -6.21
N GLY A 47 -4.95 -11.64 -6.78
CA GLY A 47 -5.03 -10.19 -6.59
C GLY A 47 -5.23 -9.79 -5.12
N ALA A 48 -6.09 -10.51 -4.40
CA ALA A 48 -6.32 -10.28 -2.98
C ALA A 48 -5.07 -10.54 -2.14
N ILE A 49 -4.29 -11.58 -2.46
CA ILE A 49 -3.01 -11.87 -1.79
C ILE A 49 -2.02 -10.73 -2.01
N VAL A 50 -1.92 -10.19 -3.22
CA VAL A 50 -1.02 -9.06 -3.52
C VAL A 50 -1.39 -7.83 -2.69
N VAL A 51 -2.67 -7.45 -2.64
CA VAL A 51 -3.14 -6.32 -1.81
C VAL A 51 -2.89 -6.57 -0.31
N LEU A 52 -3.06 -7.82 0.13
CA LEU A 52 -2.80 -8.18 1.52
C LEU A 52 -1.31 -8.04 1.88
N ILE A 53 -0.41 -8.46 0.97
CA ILE A 53 1.04 -8.32 1.16
C ILE A 53 1.47 -6.86 1.12
N ASP A 54 0.93 -6.08 0.19
CA ASP A 54 1.18 -4.63 0.07
C ASP A 54 0.76 -3.89 1.35
N SER A 55 -0.47 -4.10 1.80
CA SER A 55 -0.98 -3.52 3.04
C SER A 55 -0.24 -4.02 4.29
N TRP A 56 0.25 -5.26 4.29
CA TRP A 56 1.07 -5.75 5.40
C TRP A 56 2.44 -5.06 5.45
N THR A 57 3.04 -4.80 4.29
CA THR A 57 4.34 -4.13 4.16
C THR A 57 4.23 -2.65 4.50
N ASN A 58 3.12 -2.01 4.13
CA ASN A 58 2.87 -0.59 4.39
C ASN A 58 2.31 -0.30 5.80
N ARG A 59 2.68 -1.13 6.79
CA ARG A 59 2.28 -0.93 8.18
C ARG A 59 2.91 0.35 8.74
N PRO A 60 2.13 1.19 9.46
CA PRO A 60 2.69 2.38 10.08
C PRO A 60 3.80 1.96 11.05
N LEU A 61 4.96 2.62 10.92
CA LEU A 61 6.07 2.45 11.84
C LEU A 61 5.61 2.86 13.25
N PRO A 62 6.10 2.21 14.31
CA PRO A 62 5.68 2.50 15.68
C PRO A 62 6.15 3.86 16.22
N PHE A 63 6.84 4.64 15.39
CA PHE A 63 7.24 6.01 15.69
C PHE A 63 6.58 6.94 14.67
N ASP A 64 5.97 8.01 15.16
CA ASP A 64 5.56 9.12 14.33
C ASP A 64 6.84 9.75 13.78
N VAL A 65 7.09 9.61 12.48
CA VAL A 65 8.01 10.51 11.79
C VAL A 65 7.33 11.87 11.89
N PRO A 66 7.92 12.87 12.57
CA PRO A 66 7.40 14.22 12.48
C PRO A 66 7.27 14.50 10.98
N GLU A 67 6.10 14.95 10.53
CA GLU A 67 6.07 15.69 9.27
C GLU A 67 6.92 16.94 9.54
N ASP A 68 8.23 16.79 9.42
CA ASP A 68 9.16 17.89 9.48
C ASP A 68 8.70 18.76 8.31
N ASP A 69 8.08 19.88 8.69
CA ASP A 69 8.19 21.14 7.99
C ASP A 69 9.66 21.24 7.54
N TYR A 70 9.95 20.73 6.34
CA TYR A 70 11.15 21.08 5.61
C TYR A 70 10.93 22.52 5.14
N ASP A 71 10.89 23.44 6.11
CA ASP A 71 11.41 24.79 5.93
C ASP A 71 12.93 24.62 5.73
N TYR A 72 13.27 24.12 4.54
CA TYR A 72 14.64 24.07 4.08
C TYR A 72 15.05 25.51 3.85
N ASP A 73 15.50 26.18 4.90
CA ASP A 73 16.25 27.43 4.77
C ASP A 73 17.56 27.04 4.08
N PRO A 74 17.76 27.38 2.79
CA PRO A 74 19.00 27.04 2.12
C PRO A 74 20.15 27.70 2.87
N PRO A 75 21.27 27.00 3.10
CA PRO A 75 22.40 27.59 3.83
C PRO A 75 22.84 28.86 3.08
N GLU A 76 22.79 30.01 3.76
CA GLU A 76 23.21 31.28 3.17
C GLU A 76 24.61 31.11 2.55
N PRO A 77 24.83 31.57 1.31
CA PRO A 77 26.13 31.48 0.67
C PRO A 77 27.09 32.32 1.49
N ARG A 78 27.89 31.64 2.33
CA ARG A 78 28.92 32.22 3.18
C ARG A 78 29.80 33.11 2.29
N ARG A 79 29.54 34.42 2.28
CA ARG A 79 30.33 35.42 1.57
C ARG A 79 31.75 35.27 2.08
N ARG A 80 32.62 34.64 1.28
CA ARG A 80 34.05 34.68 1.50
C ARG A 80 34.47 36.12 1.25
N ALA A 81 34.67 36.86 2.35
CA ALA A 81 35.42 38.09 2.31
C ALA A 81 36.87 37.72 1.95
N TYR A 82 37.34 38.24 0.82
CA TYR A 82 38.75 38.43 0.51
C TYR A 82 39.01 39.94 0.53
#